data_AF-A0A6A1WLQ7-F1
#
_entry.id   AF-A0A6A1WLQ7-F1
#
_cell.length_a   1.000
_cell.length_b   1.000
_cell.length_c   1.000
_cell.angle_alpha   90.00
_cell.angle_beta   90.00
_cell.angle_gamma   90.00
#
_symmetry.space_group_name_H-M   'P 1'
#
loop_
_entity.id
_entity.type
_entity.pdbx_description
1 polymer ?
#
loop_
_entity_poly.entity_id
_entity_poly.type
_entity_poly.pdbx_seq_one_letter_code
_entity_poly.pdbx_strand_id
1 'polypeptide(L)' 'MILFKPQDGPQAGQSVPHVHIHILPRKAGDFERNDDIYEAIDDKEKQLKEKLDLDKERKDRSLEEMTQEADEYRKLL' A
#
# COMPACT_ATOMS: atom_id res chain seq x y z
N MET A 1 13.19 0.94 -7.92
CA MET A 1 13.35 1.46 -6.54
C MET A 1 12.27 0.81 -5.68
N ILE A 2 12.45 0.65 -4.37
CA ILE A 2 11.43 0.06 -3.48
C ILE A 2 11.20 1.04 -2.33
N LEU A 3 9.94 1.30 -1.98
CA LEU A 3 9.57 2.07 -0.79
C LEU A 3 9.19 1.10 0.34
N PHE A 4 9.76 1.32 1.52
CA PHE A 4 9.38 0.66 2.77
C PHE A 4 8.68 1.67 3.68
N LYS A 5 7.49 1.33 4.19
CA LYS A 5 6.73 2.18 5.13
C LYS A 5 6.25 1.37 6.33
N PRO A 6 7.00 1.34 7.45
CA PRO A 6 6.51 0.78 8.70
C PRO A 6 5.50 1.73 9.37
N GLN A 7 4.46 1.16 9.99
CA GLN A 7 3.43 1.89 10.73
C GLN A 7 3.32 1.31 12.14
N ASP A 8 4.30 1.65 12.99
CA ASP A 8 4.36 1.15 14.36
C ASP A 8 3.57 2.07 15.30
N GLY A 9 2.37 1.61 15.69
CA GLY A 9 1.49 2.29 16.62
C GLY A 9 0.42 3.17 15.97
N PRO A 10 -0.65 3.53 16.72
CA PRO A 10 -1.80 4.27 16.20
C PRO A 10 -1.44 5.65 15.60
N GLN A 11 -0.44 6.33 16.17
CA GLN A 11 0.02 7.64 15.70
C GLN A 11 0.76 7.56 14.36
N ALA A 12 1.30 6.38 14.00
CA ALA A 12 1.93 6.13 12.71
C ALA A 12 0.93 5.69 11.62
N GLY A 13 -0.38 5.69 11.93
CA GLY A 13 -1.43 5.27 11.01
C GLY A 13 -1.75 3.78 11.02
N GLN A 14 -1.25 3.02 11.99
CA GLN A 14 -1.51 1.57 12.09
C GLN A 14 -3.00 1.27 12.19
N SER A 15 -3.52 0.45 11.26
CA SER A 15 -4.93 0.06 11.19
C SER A 15 -5.22 -1.29 11.86
N VAL A 16 -4.30 -2.25 11.70
CA VAL A 16 -4.37 -3.59 12.30
C VAL A 16 -3.32 -3.66 13.42
N PRO A 17 -3.69 -4.07 14.66
CA PRO A 17 -2.77 -4.16 15.80
C PRO A 17 -1.83 -5.36 15.68
N HIS A 18 -1.05 -5.38 14.61
CA HIS A 18 -0.02 -6.34 14.28
C HIS A 18 1.09 -5.59 13.56
N VAL A 19 2.35 -5.86 13.90
CA VAL A 19 3.48 -5.22 13.22
C VAL A 19 3.58 -5.79 11.80
N HIS A 20 3.47 -4.92 10.81
CA HIS A 20 3.62 -5.26 9.40
C HIS A 20 4.35 -4.14 8.66
N ILE A 21 4.97 -4.49 7.54
CA ILE A 21 5.71 -3.54 6.69
C ILE A 21 5.04 -3.52 5.33
N HIS A 22 4.75 -2.33 4.82
CA HIS A 22 4.36 -2.16 3.43
C HIS A 22 5.59 -2.09 2.53
N ILE A 23 5.62 -2.93 1.50
CA ILE A 23 6.63 -2.93 0.44
C ILE A 23 5.93 -2.48 -0.84
N LEU A 24 6.34 -1.34 -1.40
CA LEU A 24 5.77 -0.81 -2.64
C LEU A 24 6.84 -0.75 -3.74
N PRO A 25 6.73 -1.58 -4.79
CA PRO A 25 7.57 -1.48 -5.96
C PRO A 25 7.37 -0.14 -6.68
N ARG A 26 8.46 0.59 -6.96
CA ARG A 26 8.45 1.89 -7.65
C ARG A 26 8.96 1.76 -9.08
N LYS A 27 8.36 2.52 -9.98
CA LYS A 27 8.76 2.61 -11.40
C LYS A 27 9.52 3.92 -11.63
N ALA A 28 10.44 3.94 -12.60
CA ALA A 28 11.12 5.19 -12.93
C ALA A 28 10.11 6.23 -13.46
N GLY A 29 10.16 7.45 -12.93
CA GLY A 29 9.26 8.54 -13.32
C GLY A 29 7.82 8.38 -12.80
N ASP A 30 7.57 7.53 -11.80
CA ASP A 30 6.25 7.46 -11.15
C ASP A 30 5.93 8.70 -10.31
N PHE A 31 6.96 9.44 -9.88
CA PHE A 31 6.88 10.78 -9.29
C PHE A 31 7.98 11.69 -9.86
N GLU A 32 7.70 12.97 -10.02
CA GLU A 32 8.70 13.96 -10.46
C GLU A 32 9.79 14.16 -9.40
N ARG A 33 9.40 14.23 -8.12
CA ARG A 33 10.32 14.21 -6.98
C ARG A 33 10.04 12.98 -6.14
N ASN A 34 11.11 12.29 -5.73
CA ASN A 34 10.99 11.01 -5.03
C ASN A 34 10.26 11.12 -3.69
N ASP A 35 10.37 12.26 -3.00
CA ASP A 35 9.81 12.49 -1.67
C ASP A 35 8.31 12.80 -1.68
N ASP A 36 7.76 13.24 -2.82
CA ASP A 36 6.32 13.54 -2.97
C ASP A 36 5.44 12.30 -2.69
N ILE A 37 6.01 11.09 -2.76
CA ILE A 37 5.30 9.86 -2.42
C ILE A 37 4.82 9.84 -0.96
N TYR A 38 5.55 10.45 -0.03
CA TYR A 38 5.17 10.40 1.38
C TYR A 38 3.92 11.23 1.66
N GLU A 39 3.83 12.42 1.05
CA GLU A 39 2.63 13.27 1.08
C GLU A 39 1.45 12.56 0.42
N ALA A 40 1.67 11.98 -0.77
CA ALA A 40 0.62 11.25 -1.49
C ALA A 40 0.05 10.07 -0.69
N ILE A 41 0.90 9.35 0.05
CA ILE A 41 0.42 8.24 0.90
C ILE A 41 -0.35 8.78 2.11
N ASP A 42 0.13 9.82 2.78
CA ASP A 42 -0.56 10.40 3.95
C ASP A 42 -1.95 10.95 3.57
N ASP A 43 -2.04 11.63 2.43
CA ASP A 43 -3.31 12.16 1.91
C ASP A 43 -4.29 11.03 1.56
N LYS A 44 -3.81 9.97 0.90
CA LYS A 44 -4.61 8.76 0.62
C LYS A 44 -5.10 8.09 1.90
N GLU A 45 -4.29 8.04 2.96
CA GLU A 45 -4.68 7.46 4.25
C GLU A 45 -5.75 8.29 4.96
N LYS A 46 -5.67 9.62 4.90
CA LYS A 46 -6.72 10.52 5.42
C LYS A 46 -8.03 10.32 4.66
N GLN A 47 -7.98 10.28 3.33
CA GLN A 47 -9.13 10.00 2.47
C GLN A 47 -9.78 8.64 2.78
N LEU A 48 -8.98 7.62 3.15
CA LEU A 48 -9.51 6.29 3.48
C LEU A 48 -10.19 6.23 4.85
N LYS A 49 -9.75 7.07 5.82
CA LYS A 49 -10.33 7.17 7.17
C LYS A 49 -11.63 7.96 7.17
N GLU A 50 -11.75 8.95 6.31
CA GLU A 50 -12.98 9.69 6.06
C GLU A 50 -13.91 8.82 5.21
N LYS A 51 -14.75 7.99 5.86
CA LYS A 51 -15.76 7.13 5.19
C LYS A 51 -16.56 7.91 4.13
N LEU A 52 -16.16 7.88 2.86
CA LEU A 52 -16.95 8.39 1.74
C LEU A 52 -16.50 7.74 0.42
N ASP A 53 -17.38 6.92 -0.17
CA ASP A 53 -17.58 6.67 -1.61
C ASP A 53 -16.38 6.43 -2.58
N LEU A 54 -15.13 6.34 -2.11
CA LEU A 54 -13.92 6.13 -2.93
C LEU A 54 -13.67 4.64 -3.23
N ASP A 55 -14.33 3.73 -2.53
CA ASP A 55 -14.34 2.29 -2.84
C ASP A 55 -15.10 1.97 -4.15
N LYS A 56 -15.79 2.94 -4.77
CA LYS A 56 -16.47 2.72 -6.06
C LYS A 56 -15.51 2.35 -7.19
N GLU A 57 -14.28 2.85 -7.16
CA GLU A 57 -13.27 2.55 -8.18
C GLU A 57 -12.26 1.48 -7.72
N ARG A 58 -12.16 1.24 -6.42
CA ARG A 58 -11.32 0.16 -5.87
C ARG A 58 -12.01 -1.18 -6.12
N LYS A 59 -11.53 -1.91 -7.12
CA LYS A 59 -11.93 -3.31 -7.31
C LYS A 59 -11.14 -4.19 -6.37
N ASP A 60 -11.83 -4.80 -5.41
CA ASP A 60 -11.24 -5.88 -4.63
C ASP A 60 -10.83 -7.01 -5.55
N ARG A 61 -9.60 -7.49 -5.34
CA ARG A 61 -9.05 -8.61 -6.10
C ARG A 61 -9.71 -9.91 -5.67
N SER A 62 -9.82 -10.86 -6.58
CA SER A 62 -10.34 -12.19 -6.24
C SER A 62 -9.31 -13.00 -5.44
N LEU A 63 -9.80 -13.99 -4.69
CA LEU A 63 -8.92 -14.91 -3.94
C LEU A 63 -8.00 -15.69 -4.89
N GLU A 64 -8.50 -16.06 -6.06
CA GLU A 64 -7.75 -16.76 -7.09
C GLU A 64 -6.60 -15.91 -7.63
N GLU A 65 -6.86 -14.63 -7.95
CA GLU A 65 -5.82 -13.69 -8.40
C GLU A 65 -4.72 -13.52 -7.35
N MET A 66 -5.10 -13.35 -6.08
CA MET A 66 -4.15 -13.24 -4.96
C MET A 66 -3.33 -14.53 -4.76
N THR A 67 -3.95 -15.70 -4.96
CA THR A 67 -3.27 -16.99 -4.81
C THR A 67 -2.25 -17.20 -5.93
N GLN A 68 -2.63 -16.91 -7.18
CA GLN A 68 -1.73 -17.01 -8.34
C GLN A 68 -0.51 -16.10 -8.17
N GLU A 69 -0.72 -14.84 -7.78
CA GLU A 69 0.38 -13.90 -7.51
C GLU A 69 1.32 -14.42 -6.41
N ALA A 70 0.77 -14.94 -5.31
CA ALA A 70 1.57 -15.50 -4.22
C ALA A 70 2.40 -16.72 -4.68
N ASP A 71 1.84 -17.59 -5.51
CA ASP A 71 2.55 -18.75 -6.05
C ASP A 71 3.69 -18.36 -7.01
N GLU A 72 3.51 -17.31 -7.81
CA GLU A 72 4.62 -16.76 -8.62
C GLU A 72 5.75 -16.22 -7.73
N TYR A 73 5.42 -15.48 -6.66
CA TYR A 73 6.44 -14.99 -5.74
C TYR A 73 7.20 -16.09 -4.99
N ARG A 74 6.52 -17.19 -4.63
CA ARG A 74 7.16 -18.35 -3.99
C ARG A 74 8.23 -19.02 -4.85
N LYS A 75 8.12 -18.96 -6.19
CA LYS A 75 9.12 -19.53 -7.10
C LYS A 75 10.45 -18.77 -7.11
N LEU A 76 10.45 -17.53 -6.61
CA LEU A 76 11.64 -16.67 -6.54
C LEU A 76 12.43 -16.84 -5.23
N LEU A 77 11.98 -17.74 -4.36
CA LEU A 77 12.65 -18.16 -3.13
C LEU A 77 13.42 -19.46 -3.36
#